data_AF-A0A7R9QHU6-F1
#
_entry.id   AF-A0A7R9QHU6-F1
#
_cell.length_a   1.000
_cell.length_b   1.000
_cell.length_c   1.000
_cell.angle_alpha   90.00
_cell.angle_beta   90.00
_cell.angle_gamma   90.00
#
_symmetry.space_group_name_H-M   'P 1'
#
loop_
_entity.id
_entity.type
_entity.pdbx_description
1 polymer ?
#
loop_
_entity_poly.entity_id
_entity_poly.type
_entity_poly.pdbx_seq_one_letter_code
_entity_poly.pdbx_strand_id
1 'polypeptide(L)'
;MTKKIRKKYNDLSESELKLMTIQDIIKELLKSLSDGKDVNLTKLKCEVSQKYGLQSQPRLVDIISCIPYEHKQLLLPKLRAKPIRTASGIAVVAVMCKPHRCPHINMTGNICVYCPGGPDSDFEYSTQSYTGYEPTSMRAIRSHYNPYLQTRNRVEQLKQLGHNVDKVEFIVMGGTFMSLPNEYRDYFIRNLHDSL
;
A
#
# COMPACT_ATOMS: atom_id res chain seq x y z
N MET A 1 9.32 -3.78 -35.65
CA MET A 1 7.83 -3.85 -35.56
C MET A 1 7.21 -2.73 -34.70
N THR A 2 7.92 -2.14 -33.74
CA THR A 2 7.42 -1.11 -32.81
C THR A 2 6.99 0.23 -33.46
N LYS A 3 7.60 0.66 -34.57
CA LYS A 3 7.26 1.96 -35.23
C LYS A 3 5.89 1.98 -35.94
N LYS A 4 5.37 0.85 -36.41
CA LYS A 4 4.08 0.80 -37.14
C LYS A 4 2.85 0.84 -36.22
N ILE A 5 2.97 0.35 -34.99
CA ILE A 5 1.86 0.29 -34.03
C ILE A 5 1.64 1.66 -33.35
N ARG A 6 2.73 2.40 -33.05
CA ARG A 6 2.65 3.79 -32.56
C ARG A 6 1.82 4.71 -33.45
N LYS A 7 1.87 4.53 -34.78
CA LYS A 7 1.09 5.34 -35.73
C LYS A 7 -0.43 5.13 -35.65
N LYS A 8 -0.92 4.01 -35.09
CA LYS A 8 -2.35 3.66 -35.08
C LYS A 8 -3.10 4.23 -33.86
N TYR A 9 -2.39 4.63 -32.81
CA TYR A 9 -3.00 5.11 -31.56
C TYR A 9 -2.53 6.51 -31.16
N ASN A 10 -2.00 7.28 -32.11
CA ASN A 10 -1.45 8.61 -31.86
C ASN A 10 -2.51 9.67 -31.49
N ASP A 11 -3.78 9.41 -31.81
CA ASP A 11 -4.90 10.34 -31.56
C ASP A 11 -5.60 10.08 -30.22
N LEU A 12 -5.18 9.07 -29.45
CA LEU A 12 -5.78 8.68 -28.17
C LEU A 12 -5.03 9.30 -26.99
N SER A 13 -5.77 9.69 -25.97
CA SER A 13 -5.21 10.15 -24.70
C SER A 13 -4.47 9.03 -23.96
N GLU A 14 -3.52 9.40 -23.10
CA GLU A 14 -2.76 8.43 -22.29
C GLU A 14 -3.67 7.56 -21.42
N SER A 15 -4.78 8.13 -20.92
CA SER A 15 -5.80 7.45 -20.15
C SER A 15 -6.52 6.36 -20.95
N GLU A 16 -6.88 6.64 -22.20
CA GLU A 16 -7.55 5.69 -23.08
C GLU A 16 -6.61 4.54 -23.49
N LEU A 17 -5.36 4.87 -23.81
CA LEU A 17 -4.31 3.89 -24.08
C LEU A 17 -4.11 2.94 -22.89
N LYS A 18 -4.10 3.47 -21.67
CA LYS A 18 -3.98 2.69 -20.44
C LYS A 18 -5.17 1.74 -20.28
N LEU A 19 -6.39 2.20 -20.56
CA LEU A 19 -7.60 1.39 -20.45
C LEU A 19 -7.62 0.25 -21.48
N MET A 20 -7.24 0.53 -22.74
CA MET A 20 -7.10 -0.50 -23.77
C MET A 20 -6.05 -1.55 -23.40
N THR A 21 -4.92 -1.12 -22.84
CA THR A 21 -3.86 -2.01 -22.38
C THR A 21 -4.36 -2.94 -21.27
N ILE A 22 -5.11 -2.40 -20.30
CA ILE A 22 -5.69 -3.21 -19.22
C ILE A 22 -6.69 -4.21 -19.77
N GLN A 23 -7.56 -3.81 -20.71
CA GLN A 23 -8.51 -4.72 -21.35
C GLN A 23 -7.82 -5.86 -22.10
N ASP A 24 -6.75 -5.58 -22.85
CA ASP A 24 -5.99 -6.61 -23.56
C ASP A 24 -5.29 -7.57 -22.59
N ILE A 25 -4.73 -7.05 -21.48
CA ILE A 25 -4.16 -7.89 -20.41
C ILE A 25 -5.23 -8.84 -19.84
N ILE A 26 -6.43 -8.34 -19.56
CA ILE A 26 -7.53 -9.16 -19.01
C ILE A 26 -7.97 -10.23 -20.00
N LYS A 27 -8.10 -9.91 -21.29
CA LYS A 27 -8.44 -10.90 -22.34
C LYS A 27 -7.42 -12.03 -22.41
N GLU A 28 -6.12 -11.70 -22.37
CA GLU A 28 -5.07 -12.71 -22.42
C GLU A 28 -5.03 -13.57 -21.15
N LEU A 29 -5.32 -12.98 -19.98
CA LEU A 29 -5.46 -13.71 -18.73
C LEU A 29 -6.65 -14.69 -18.75
N LEU A 30 -7.80 -14.27 -19.29
CA LEU A 30 -8.98 -15.13 -19.44
C LEU A 30 -8.72 -16.28 -20.40
N LYS A 31 -8.07 -16.02 -21.53
CA LYS A 31 -7.70 -17.06 -22.50
C LYS A 31 -6.76 -18.10 -21.87
N SER A 32 -5.76 -17.62 -21.13
CA SER A 32 -4.81 -18.50 -20.44
C SER A 32 -5.46 -19.30 -19.32
N LEU A 33 -6.51 -18.76 -18.68
CA LEU A 33 -7.30 -19.48 -17.68
C LEU A 33 -8.06 -20.66 -18.31
N SER A 34 -8.70 -20.44 -19.46
CA SER A 34 -9.36 -21.52 -20.22
C SER A 34 -8.39 -22.59 -20.70
N ASP A 35 -7.17 -22.19 -21.09
CA ASP A 35 -6.12 -23.11 -21.55
C ASP A 35 -5.36 -23.81 -20.40
N GLY A 36 -5.64 -23.47 -19.13
CA GLY A 36 -4.98 -24.05 -17.96
C GLY A 36 -3.49 -23.71 -17.81
N LYS A 37 -2.98 -22.70 -18.52
CA LYS A 37 -1.56 -22.33 -18.50
C LYS A 37 -1.25 -21.36 -17.37
N ASP A 38 -0.06 -21.52 -16.78
CA ASP A 38 0.45 -20.55 -15.81
C ASP A 38 1.10 -19.36 -16.55
N VAL A 39 0.68 -18.15 -16.21
CA VAL A 39 1.09 -16.93 -16.93
C VAL A 39 1.99 -16.09 -16.05
N ASN A 40 3.18 -15.80 -16.57
CA ASN A 40 4.04 -14.81 -15.94
C ASN A 40 3.46 -13.40 -16.14
N LEU A 41 2.82 -12.88 -15.09
CA LEU A 41 2.17 -11.56 -15.08
C LEU A 41 3.13 -10.42 -15.44
N THR A 42 4.38 -10.49 -15.00
CA THR A 42 5.38 -9.44 -15.27
C THR A 42 5.70 -9.38 -16.76
N LYS A 43 5.89 -10.55 -17.39
CA LYS A 43 6.16 -10.64 -18.83
C LYS A 43 4.97 -10.15 -19.65
N LEU A 44 3.76 -10.60 -19.31
CA LEU A 44 2.53 -10.17 -19.98
C LEU A 44 2.34 -8.65 -19.90
N LYS A 45 2.54 -8.06 -18.72
CA LYS A 45 2.47 -6.60 -18.54
C LYS A 45 3.48 -5.86 -19.42
N CYS A 46 4.72 -6.36 -19.52
CA CYS A 46 5.74 -5.78 -20.40
C CYS A 46 5.31 -5.83 -21.87
N GLU A 47 4.90 -7.00 -22.36
CA GLU A 47 4.55 -7.21 -23.77
C GLU A 47 3.37 -6.33 -24.20
N VAL A 48 2.30 -6.31 -23.40
CA VAL A 48 1.12 -5.51 -23.72
C VAL A 48 1.42 -4.01 -23.57
N SER A 49 2.17 -3.59 -22.55
CA SER A 49 2.54 -2.17 -22.39
C SER A 49 3.42 -1.68 -23.55
N GLN A 50 4.32 -2.52 -24.08
CA GLN A 50 5.12 -2.22 -25.25
C GLN A 50 4.29 -2.14 -26.54
N LYS A 51 3.26 -2.98 -26.69
CA LYS A 51 2.32 -2.95 -27.82
C LYS A 51 1.62 -1.60 -27.93
N TYR A 52 1.17 -1.04 -26.81
CA TYR A 52 0.48 0.26 -26.76
C TYR A 52 1.44 1.45 -26.58
N GLY A 53 2.72 1.21 -26.33
CA GLY A 53 3.74 2.27 -26.22
C GLY A 53 3.68 3.10 -24.95
N LEU A 54 3.12 2.54 -23.86
CA LEU A 54 3.02 3.19 -22.55
C LEU A 54 4.41 3.44 -21.94
N GLN A 55 4.57 4.60 -21.30
CA GLN A 55 5.80 4.96 -20.56
C GLN A 55 5.94 4.18 -19.25
N SER A 56 4.83 3.79 -18.65
CA SER A 56 4.79 3.04 -17.39
C SER A 56 3.83 1.86 -17.47
N GLN A 57 4.13 0.79 -16.73
CA GLN A 57 3.25 -0.37 -16.67
C GLN A 57 2.00 -0.07 -15.84
N PRO A 58 0.83 -0.61 -16.19
CA PRO A 58 -0.37 -0.48 -15.37
C PRO A 58 -0.16 -1.09 -13.99
N ARG A 59 -0.69 -0.45 -12.94
CA ARG A 59 -0.57 -0.96 -11.58
C ARG A 59 -1.45 -2.20 -11.42
N LEU A 60 -1.07 -3.11 -10.54
CA LEU A 60 -1.87 -4.31 -10.26
C LEU A 60 -3.28 -3.95 -9.78
N VAL A 61 -3.40 -2.90 -8.95
CA VAL A 61 -4.69 -2.37 -8.49
C VAL A 61 -5.58 -1.96 -9.66
N ASP A 62 -5.03 -1.24 -10.64
CA ASP A 62 -5.77 -0.79 -11.83
C ASP A 62 -6.26 -1.99 -12.67
N ILE A 63 -5.46 -3.06 -12.75
CA ILE A 63 -5.87 -4.31 -13.42
C ILE A 63 -6.99 -4.99 -12.65
N ILE A 64 -6.85 -5.16 -11.34
CA ILE A 64 -7.85 -5.81 -10.48
C ILE A 64 -9.20 -5.08 -10.51
N SER A 65 -9.21 -3.75 -10.54
CA SER A 65 -10.43 -2.95 -10.60
C SER A 65 -11.22 -3.12 -11.90
N CYS A 66 -10.56 -3.49 -13.00
CA CYS A 66 -11.18 -3.64 -14.31
C CYS A 66 -11.64 -5.08 -14.61
N ILE A 67 -11.41 -6.03 -13.70
CA ILE A 67 -11.84 -7.43 -13.90
C ILE A 67 -13.36 -7.54 -13.71
N PRO A 68 -14.09 -8.16 -14.67
CA PRO A 68 -15.52 -8.44 -14.52
C PRO A 68 -15.83 -9.28 -13.27
N TYR A 69 -16.97 -9.00 -12.62
CA TYR A 69 -17.34 -9.64 -11.35
C TYR A 69 -17.36 -11.17 -11.43
N GLU A 70 -17.84 -11.72 -12.55
CA GLU A 70 -17.93 -13.16 -12.82
C GLU A 70 -16.57 -13.87 -12.75
N HIS A 71 -15.52 -13.23 -13.28
CA HIS A 71 -14.17 -13.82 -13.34
C HIS A 71 -13.28 -13.39 -12.18
N LYS A 72 -13.76 -12.46 -11.34
CA LYS A 72 -12.99 -11.90 -10.22
C LYS A 72 -12.60 -12.96 -9.20
N GLN A 73 -13.49 -13.90 -8.89
CA GLN A 73 -13.22 -14.98 -7.94
C GLN A 73 -12.13 -15.95 -8.44
N LEU A 74 -12.06 -16.20 -9.74
CA LEU A 74 -11.09 -17.11 -10.36
C LEU A 74 -9.71 -16.47 -10.54
N LEU A 75 -9.67 -15.18 -10.91
CA LEU A 75 -8.42 -14.48 -11.22
C LEU A 75 -7.74 -13.86 -9.99
N LEU A 76 -8.50 -13.38 -8.99
CA LEU A 76 -7.92 -12.77 -7.78
C LEU A 76 -6.92 -13.67 -7.04
N PRO A 77 -7.15 -14.98 -6.83
CA PRO A 77 -6.17 -15.86 -6.20
C PRO A 77 -4.83 -15.92 -6.95
N LYS A 78 -4.85 -15.90 -8.29
CA LYS A 78 -3.64 -15.95 -9.13
C LYS A 78 -2.93 -14.59 -9.22
N LEU A 79 -3.68 -13.50 -9.13
CA LEU A 79 -3.17 -12.13 -9.19
C LEU A 79 -2.70 -11.59 -7.84
N ARG A 80 -3.05 -12.24 -6.72
CA ARG A 80 -2.62 -11.85 -5.38
C ARG A 80 -1.09 -11.90 -5.30
N ALA A 81 -0.47 -10.73 -5.16
CA ALA A 81 0.95 -10.63 -4.88
C ALA A 81 1.22 -11.31 -3.52
N LYS A 82 2.08 -12.35 -3.52
CA LYS A 82 2.59 -13.16 -2.38
C LYS A 82 1.63 -13.30 -1.18
N PRO A 83 1.31 -14.53 -0.72
CA PRO A 83 0.63 -14.67 0.57
C PRO A 83 1.50 -14.02 1.66
N ILE A 84 1.12 -12.81 2.08
CA ILE A 84 1.56 -12.23 3.34
C ILE A 84 1.06 -13.15 4.45
N ARG A 85 1.51 -12.95 5.71
CA ARG A 85 1.10 -13.71 6.91
C ARG A 85 -0.43 -13.85 7.14
N THR A 86 -1.25 -13.33 6.23
CA THR A 86 -2.68 -13.64 5.96
C THR A 86 -3.04 -15.12 5.68
N ALA A 87 -2.15 -16.11 5.84
CA ALA A 87 -2.61 -17.51 5.89
C ALA A 87 -3.62 -17.75 7.04
N SER A 88 -3.50 -16.96 8.13
CA SER A 88 -4.47 -16.92 9.24
C SER A 88 -5.68 -15.98 8.98
N GLY A 89 -5.70 -15.25 7.85
CA GLY A 89 -6.76 -14.31 7.51
C GLY A 89 -6.79 -13.00 8.31
N ILE A 90 -5.75 -12.69 9.08
CA ILE A 90 -5.64 -11.45 9.86
C ILE A 90 -4.85 -10.39 9.07
N ALA A 91 -5.45 -9.22 8.89
CA ALA A 91 -4.83 -8.05 8.28
C ALA A 91 -4.12 -7.21 9.35
N VAL A 92 -2.78 -7.19 9.29
CA VAL A 92 -1.96 -6.39 10.22
C VAL A 92 -1.89 -4.94 9.73
N VAL A 93 -2.36 -4.02 10.57
CA VAL A 93 -2.36 -2.57 10.32
C VAL A 93 -1.45 -1.90 11.34
N ALA A 94 -0.24 -1.54 10.89
CA ALA A 94 0.71 -0.81 11.70
C ALA A 94 0.49 0.71 11.55
N VAL A 95 0.32 1.39 12.68
CA VAL A 95 0.06 2.85 12.78
C VAL A 95 1.11 3.50 13.67
N MET A 96 1.45 4.75 13.39
CA MET A 96 2.38 5.53 14.21
C MET A 96 1.66 6.66 14.92
N CYS A 97 1.96 6.87 16.20
CA CYS A 97 1.50 8.03 16.95
C CYS A 97 2.30 9.29 16.57
N LYS A 98 1.85 10.46 17.04
CA LYS A 98 2.56 11.72 16.83
C LYS A 98 4.04 11.63 17.28
N PRO A 99 4.98 12.24 16.56
CA PRO A 99 6.35 12.42 17.05
C PRO A 99 6.35 13.14 18.39
N HIS A 100 7.06 12.58 19.36
CA HIS A 100 7.19 13.14 20.71
C HIS A 100 8.52 12.69 21.31
N ARG A 101 9.02 13.45 22.28
CA ARG A 101 10.24 13.12 23.02
C ARG A 101 9.99 12.01 24.03
N CYS A 102 10.98 11.15 24.27
CA CYS A 102 10.91 10.14 25.31
C CYS A 102 10.84 10.76 26.72
N PRO A 103 10.11 10.15 27.67
CA PRO A 103 9.94 10.71 29.02
C PRO A 103 11.24 10.73 29.84
N HIS A 104 12.19 9.82 29.57
CA HIS A 104 13.44 9.74 30.32
C HIS A 104 14.33 10.97 30.10
N ILE A 105 14.15 11.74 29.02
CA ILE A 105 14.92 12.95 28.75
C ILE A 105 14.79 13.98 29.89
N ASN A 106 13.64 14.00 30.58
CA ASN A 106 13.42 14.88 31.72
C ASN A 106 14.25 14.48 32.95
N MET A 107 14.70 13.23 33.03
CA MET A 107 15.49 12.68 34.13
C MET A 107 16.99 12.63 33.78
N THR A 108 17.33 12.24 32.56
CA THR A 108 18.72 12.01 32.12
C THR A 108 19.32 13.20 31.36
N GLY A 109 18.49 14.14 30.90
CA GLY A 109 18.89 15.27 30.06
C GLY A 109 19.24 14.93 28.61
N ASN A 110 19.31 13.64 28.25
CA ASN A 110 19.77 13.18 26.94
C ASN A 110 18.88 12.06 26.40
N ILE A 111 18.84 11.93 25.06
CA ILE A 111 18.26 10.78 24.36
C ILE A 111 19.17 9.54 24.44
N CYS A 112 18.61 8.36 24.16
CA CYS A 112 19.40 7.13 24.09
C CYS A 112 20.48 7.20 22.99
N VAL A 113 21.71 6.80 23.33
CA VAL A 113 22.90 6.85 22.43
C VAL A 113 22.66 6.15 21.08
N TYR A 114 21.90 5.05 21.07
CA TYR A 114 21.61 4.27 19.86
C TYR A 114 20.29 4.64 19.17
N CYS A 115 19.61 5.71 19.58
CA CYS A 115 18.36 6.10 18.95
C CYS A 115 18.63 7.01 17.73
N PRO A 116 18.35 6.55 16.50
CA PRO A 116 18.75 7.28 15.30
C PRO A 116 17.88 8.50 15.00
N GLY A 117 16.60 8.47 15.38
CA GLY A 117 15.61 9.46 14.95
C GLY A 117 14.73 9.99 16.06
N GLY A 118 13.78 10.85 15.69
CA GLY A 118 12.88 11.54 16.61
C GLY A 118 12.90 13.06 16.43
N PRO A 119 12.15 13.80 17.26
CA PRO A 119 12.00 15.25 17.12
C PRO A 119 13.30 16.06 17.23
N ASP A 120 14.30 15.51 17.93
CA ASP A 120 15.60 16.16 18.18
C ASP A 120 16.71 15.62 17.25
N SER A 121 16.33 14.95 16.17
CA SER A 121 17.27 14.39 15.17
C SER A 121 17.22 15.17 13.86
N ASP A 122 18.21 14.94 13.00
CA ASP A 122 18.26 15.51 11.65
C ASP A 122 17.18 14.95 10.71
N PHE A 123 16.45 13.90 11.12
CA PHE A 123 15.39 13.30 10.33
C PHE A 123 14.08 14.08 10.49
N GLU A 124 13.71 14.83 9.45
CA GLU A 124 12.51 15.65 9.42
C GLU A 124 11.24 14.84 9.70
N TYR A 125 10.45 15.33 10.66
CA TYR A 125 9.12 14.82 10.99
C TYR A 125 9.06 13.31 11.28
N SER A 126 10.18 12.75 11.77
CA SER A 126 10.32 11.34 12.12
C SER A 126 9.85 11.04 13.55
N THR A 127 9.25 9.86 13.75
CA THR A 127 8.97 9.34 15.10
C THR A 127 10.24 8.83 15.75
N GLN A 128 10.28 8.84 17.08
CA GLN A 128 11.40 8.32 17.85
C GLN A 128 11.81 6.91 17.39
N SER A 129 13.12 6.70 17.21
CA SER A 129 13.73 5.45 16.74
C SER A 129 13.52 5.10 15.27
N TYR A 130 12.89 5.96 14.47
CA TYR A 130 12.67 5.76 13.03
C TYR A 130 13.33 6.87 12.21
N THR A 131 13.68 6.57 10.97
CA THR A 131 14.32 7.54 10.05
C THR A 131 13.34 8.29 9.16
N GLY A 132 12.10 7.81 9.04
CA GLY A 132 11.08 8.40 8.17
C GLY A 132 10.99 7.77 6.78
N TYR A 133 12.02 7.04 6.35
CA TYR A 133 12.08 6.35 5.05
C TYR A 133 11.44 4.96 5.05
N GLU A 134 11.01 4.45 6.21
CA GLU A 134 10.33 3.17 6.29
C GLU A 134 8.92 3.29 5.67
N PRO A 135 8.40 2.24 5.02
CA PRO A 135 7.09 2.31 4.35
C PRO A 135 5.96 2.74 5.28
N THR A 136 6.01 2.37 6.55
CA THR A 136 4.99 2.77 7.52
C THR A 136 5.18 4.21 7.98
N SER A 137 6.41 4.64 8.23
CA SER A 137 6.74 6.03 8.54
C SER A 137 6.31 6.97 7.41
N MET A 138 6.63 6.64 6.17
CA MET A 138 6.20 7.42 4.99
C MET A 138 4.67 7.54 4.89
N ARG A 139 3.93 6.48 5.23
CA ARG A 139 2.45 6.54 5.28
C ARG A 139 1.96 7.43 6.41
N ALA A 140 2.56 7.32 7.59
CA ALA A 140 2.21 8.12 8.75
C ALA A 140 2.45 9.62 8.50
N ILE A 141 3.63 9.97 7.96
CA ILE A 141 3.99 11.35 7.56
C ILE A 141 2.98 11.91 6.56
N ARG A 142 2.63 11.15 5.51
CA ARG A 142 1.62 11.56 4.51
C ARG A 142 0.24 11.83 5.11
N SER A 143 -0.13 11.13 6.16
CA SER A 143 -1.38 11.32 6.88
C SER A 143 -1.28 12.29 8.06
N HIS A 144 -0.15 12.99 8.22
CA HIS A 144 0.14 13.85 9.36
C HIS A 144 -0.12 13.19 10.71
N TYR A 145 0.24 11.89 10.82
CA TYR A 145 0.02 11.06 12.01
C TYR A 145 -1.44 10.95 12.49
N ASN A 146 -2.42 11.22 11.61
CA ASN A 146 -3.83 11.07 11.93
C ASN A 146 -4.21 9.56 12.00
N PRO A 147 -4.65 9.03 13.16
CA PRO A 147 -4.95 7.61 13.34
C PRO A 147 -6.05 7.10 12.38
N TYR A 148 -7.12 7.87 12.20
CA TYR A 148 -8.24 7.50 11.34
C TYR A 148 -7.79 7.35 9.88
N LEU A 149 -7.05 8.35 9.37
CA LEU A 149 -6.56 8.33 7.99
C LEU A 149 -5.50 7.24 7.76
N GLN A 150 -4.60 7.00 8.73
CA GLN A 150 -3.59 5.93 8.63
C GLN A 150 -4.25 4.57 8.46
N THR A 151 -5.24 4.27 9.31
CA THR A 151 -5.95 3.00 9.26
C THR A 151 -6.78 2.89 7.99
N ARG A 152 -7.61 3.89 7.68
CA ARG A 152 -8.51 3.83 6.53
C ARG A 152 -7.76 3.61 5.23
N ASN A 153 -6.71 4.39 5.00
CA ASN A 153 -5.86 4.27 3.81
C ASN A 153 -5.19 2.89 3.73
N ARG A 154 -4.74 2.33 4.86
CA ARG A 154 -4.08 1.02 4.87
C ARG A 154 -5.07 -0.12 4.62
N VAL A 155 -6.26 -0.07 5.22
CA VAL A 155 -7.32 -1.06 5.03
C VAL A 155 -7.81 -1.04 3.58
N GLU A 156 -8.07 0.13 3.02
CA GLU A 156 -8.49 0.28 1.61
C GLU A 156 -7.42 -0.22 0.64
N GLN A 157 -6.14 0.09 0.89
CA GLN A 157 -5.03 -0.44 0.11
C GLN A 157 -5.01 -1.98 0.11
N LEU A 158 -5.21 -2.61 1.27
CA LEU A 158 -5.27 -4.07 1.38
C LEU A 158 -6.49 -4.66 0.65
N LYS A 159 -7.66 -4.02 0.75
CA LYS A 159 -8.87 -4.40 -0.01
C LYS A 159 -8.63 -4.32 -1.51
N GLN A 160 -8.01 -3.25 -1.99
CA GLN A 160 -7.69 -3.05 -3.41
C GLN A 160 -6.72 -4.09 -3.97
N LEU A 161 -5.80 -4.58 -3.15
CA LEU A 161 -4.89 -5.66 -3.49
C LEU A 161 -5.56 -7.06 -3.42
N GLY A 162 -6.83 -7.13 -3.01
CA GLY A 162 -7.60 -8.38 -2.92
C GLY A 162 -7.32 -9.18 -1.66
N HIS A 163 -6.77 -8.57 -0.60
CA HIS A 163 -6.65 -9.22 0.70
C HIS A 163 -7.97 -9.12 1.46
N ASN A 164 -8.32 -10.19 2.18
CA ASN A 164 -9.42 -10.14 3.12
C ASN A 164 -8.99 -9.32 4.36
N VAL A 165 -9.86 -8.42 4.81
CA VAL A 165 -9.65 -7.52 5.94
C VAL A 165 -10.77 -7.61 6.99
N ASP A 166 -11.52 -8.71 7.01
CA ASP A 166 -12.58 -8.96 8.00
C ASP A 166 -12.02 -9.00 9.45
N LYS A 167 -10.75 -9.41 9.60
CA LYS A 167 -10.05 -9.45 10.88
C LYS A 167 -8.85 -8.52 10.81
N VAL A 168 -8.82 -7.49 11.66
CA VAL A 168 -7.73 -6.51 11.69
C VAL A 168 -7.03 -6.54 13.04
N GLU A 169 -5.70 -6.59 13.00
CA GLU A 169 -4.85 -6.44 14.18
C GLU A 169 -4.08 -5.11 14.07
N PHE A 170 -4.28 -4.23 15.06
CA PHE A 170 -3.57 -2.96 15.13
C PHE A 170 -2.24 -3.11 15.86
N ILE A 171 -1.19 -2.56 15.26
CA ILE A 171 0.12 -2.43 15.90
C ILE A 171 0.44 -0.95 16.02
N VAL A 172 0.39 -0.43 17.24
CA VAL A 172 0.80 0.94 17.54
C VAL A 172 2.32 0.98 17.68
N MET A 173 2.96 1.70 16.77
CA MET A 173 4.40 1.89 16.73
C MET A 173 4.77 3.26 17.29
N GLY A 174 5.97 3.37 17.86
CA GLY A 174 6.47 4.63 18.42
C GLY A 174 7.07 4.55 19.82
N GLY A 175 7.24 3.33 20.39
CA GLY A 175 8.04 3.03 21.59
C GLY A 175 7.48 3.54 22.92
N THR A 176 7.15 4.83 23.00
CA THR A 176 6.74 5.55 24.20
C THR A 176 5.29 6.06 24.13
N PHE A 177 4.41 5.42 23.35
CA PHE A 177 2.99 5.81 23.25
C PHE A 177 2.32 6.00 24.63
N MET A 178 2.69 5.16 25.61
CA MET A 178 2.15 5.22 26.97
C MET A 178 2.60 6.43 27.78
N SER A 179 3.61 7.20 27.34
CA SER A 179 4.01 8.46 27.97
C SER A 179 3.24 9.68 27.46
N LEU A 180 2.36 9.50 26.47
CA LEU A 180 1.51 10.58 25.99
C LEU A 180 0.32 10.83 26.94
N PRO A 181 -0.25 12.05 26.95
CA PRO A 181 -1.40 12.37 27.78
C PRO A 181 -2.58 11.40 27.55
N ASN A 182 -3.33 11.10 28.61
CA ASN A 182 -4.49 10.19 28.56
C ASN A 182 -5.48 10.58 27.44
N GLU A 183 -5.83 11.87 27.36
CA GLU A 183 -6.74 12.38 26.34
C GLU A 183 -6.29 12.06 24.91
N TYR A 184 -4.98 12.17 24.64
CA TYR A 184 -4.44 11.83 23.32
C TYR A 184 -4.48 10.32 23.06
N ARG A 185 -4.18 9.49 24.08
CA ARG A 185 -4.23 8.03 23.94
C ARG A 185 -5.65 7.55 23.67
N ASP A 186 -6.62 8.09 24.39
CA ASP A 186 -8.04 7.78 24.22
C ASP A 186 -8.55 8.23 22.85
N TYR A 187 -8.22 9.46 22.44
CA TYR A 187 -8.49 9.95 21.09
C TYR A 187 -7.89 9.02 20.03
N PHE A 188 -6.62 8.62 20.19
CA PHE A 188 -5.91 7.82 19.22
C PHE A 188 -6.57 6.45 19.05
N ILE A 189 -6.80 5.73 20.15
CA ILE A 189 -7.42 4.40 20.12
C ILE A 189 -8.86 4.46 19.62
N ARG A 190 -9.66 5.43 20.06
CA ARG A 190 -11.04 5.62 19.58
C ARG A 190 -11.10 5.76 18.06
N ASN A 191 -10.25 6.62 17.49
CA ASN A 191 -10.19 6.82 16.04
C ASN A 191 -9.69 5.59 15.27
N LEU A 192 -8.89 4.71 15.87
CA LEU A 192 -8.54 3.43 15.23
C LEU A 192 -9.78 2.55 15.09
N HIS A 193 -10.64 2.47 16.12
CA HIS A 193 -11.87 1.71 16.07
C HIS A 193 -12.92 2.34 15.14
N ASP A 194 -13.06 3.67 15.14
CA ASP A 194 -14.01 4.39 14.28
C ASP A 194 -13.70 4.25 12.77
N SER A 195 -12.47 3.86 12.42
CA SER A 195 -12.02 3.79 11.03
C SER A 195 -12.29 2.47 10.30
N LEU A 196 -12.67 1.41 11.05
CA LEU A 196 -13.03 0.09 10.53
C LEU A 196 -14.45 0.11 9.94
#